data_AF-A0A2V8BRD4-F1
#
_entry.id   AF-A0A2V8BRD4-F1
#
_cell.length_a   1.000
_cell.length_b   1.000
_cell.length_c   1.000
_cell.angle_alpha   90.00
_cell.angle_beta   90.00
_cell.angle_gamma   90.00
#
_symmetry.space_group_name_H-M   'P 1'
#
loop_
_entity.id
_entity.type
_entity.pdbx_description
1 polymer ?
#
loop_
_entity_poly.entity_id
_entity_poly.type
_entity_poly.pdbx_seq_one_letter_code
_entity_poly.pdbx_strand_id
1 'polypeptide(L)'
;MPDFESACRLVVATLAAILDTPTALLDEQSGQWRVVSTNGAVPAGDVLARLAHRVRAMPPDPSRRVVETRAGAAAWTCLLLQESGAPNRLLLIAGGWTLSHPLLQECAVRLTAAMTRFRPAHLLDRRTAAACRLPRRLARAIEPAQMHQIIVDACATAVSAQKGSLALYDAERRSLSVVATHGYPAVLVRHMRVRPGEGIIGTVFRTARGLRVDDIRRIPGAPPPRLRYRTRSFMSVPLTGTGPILGVISVSDPGGAERFSRQDFRVLRTMAGVARLGLDRAKALEQAGASAHAAAVDPLTGLFNRRYFLTRLDEEVERARRQATPLTVVVLDVDDFKQLNDRLGHLVGDGVLRVVGEVLRRSVRLFDV
;
A
#
# COMPACT_ATOMS: atom_id res chain seq x y z
N MET A 1 -12.11 -16.40 -27.50
CA MET A 1 -12.40 -15.16 -26.73
C MET A 1 -13.21 -15.54 -25.50
N PRO A 2 -13.01 -14.94 -24.32
CA PRO A 2 -13.90 -15.21 -23.21
C PRO A 2 -15.29 -14.67 -23.56
N ASP A 3 -16.30 -15.54 -23.45
CA ASP A 3 -17.71 -15.17 -23.56
C ASP A 3 -18.11 -14.15 -22.47
N PHE A 4 -19.24 -13.47 -22.68
CA PHE A 4 -19.78 -12.48 -21.74
C PHE A 4 -19.94 -13.05 -20.31
N GLU A 5 -20.31 -14.32 -20.18
CA GLU A 5 -20.43 -15.00 -18.89
C GLU A 5 -19.09 -15.13 -18.17
N SER A 6 -18.00 -15.40 -18.90
CA SER A 6 -16.64 -15.45 -18.35
C SER A 6 -16.17 -14.09 -17.85
N ALA A 7 -16.55 -13.00 -18.51
CA ALA A 7 -16.26 -11.65 -18.04
C ALA A 7 -17.04 -11.31 -16.75
N CYS A 8 -18.32 -11.67 -16.70
CA CYS A 8 -19.16 -11.53 -15.51
C CYS A 8 -18.59 -12.34 -14.34
N ARG A 9 -18.12 -13.57 -14.58
CA ARG A 9 -17.43 -14.40 -13.58
C ARG A 9 -16.17 -13.73 -13.04
N LEU A 10 -15.34 -13.16 -13.92
CA LEU A 10 -14.14 -12.46 -13.50
C LEU A 10 -14.45 -11.22 -12.65
N VAL A 11 -15.45 -10.43 -13.04
CA VAL A 11 -15.88 -9.24 -12.28
C VAL A 11 -16.34 -9.64 -10.89
N VAL A 12 -17.21 -10.64 -10.79
CA VAL A 12 -17.73 -11.13 -9.51
C VAL A 12 -16.63 -11.71 -8.64
N ALA A 13 -15.76 -12.57 -9.19
CA ALA A 13 -14.64 -13.15 -8.43
C ALA A 13 -13.66 -12.06 -7.94
N THR A 14 -13.40 -11.05 -8.76
CA THR A 14 -12.50 -9.94 -8.42
C THR A 14 -13.11 -9.07 -7.32
N LEU A 15 -14.38 -8.69 -7.45
CA LEU A 15 -15.06 -7.86 -6.46
C LEU A 15 -15.21 -8.60 -5.13
N ALA A 16 -15.59 -9.87 -5.15
CA ALA A 16 -15.67 -10.67 -3.94
C ALA A 16 -14.31 -10.81 -3.25
N ALA A 17 -13.22 -10.97 -4.00
CA ALA A 17 -11.87 -11.01 -3.44
C ALA A 17 -11.36 -9.65 -2.94
N ILE A 18 -11.85 -8.54 -3.49
CA ILE A 18 -11.53 -7.18 -3.02
C ILE A 18 -12.25 -6.89 -1.71
N LEU A 19 -13.55 -7.19 -1.68
CA LEU A 19 -14.47 -6.86 -0.61
C LEU A 19 -14.53 -7.92 0.50
N ASP A 20 -13.93 -9.08 0.27
CA ASP A 20 -13.93 -10.26 1.15
C ASP A 20 -15.33 -10.68 1.60
N THR A 21 -16.27 -10.67 0.64
CA THR A 21 -17.67 -10.94 0.91
C THR A 21 -18.34 -11.60 -0.30
N PRO A 22 -19.33 -12.49 -0.08
CA PRO A 22 -20.13 -13.05 -1.16
C PRO A 22 -20.68 -11.95 -2.08
N THR A 23 -20.41 -12.11 -3.37
CA THR A 23 -20.85 -11.17 -4.40
C THR A 23 -21.56 -11.94 -5.51
N ALA A 24 -22.66 -11.38 -6.03
CA ALA A 24 -23.41 -11.95 -7.14
C ALA A 24 -23.83 -10.88 -8.15
N LEU A 25 -23.83 -11.23 -9.42
CA LEU A 25 -24.31 -10.40 -10.52
C LEU A 25 -25.55 -11.03 -11.11
N LEU A 26 -26.59 -10.22 -11.26
CA LEU A 26 -27.88 -10.61 -11.83
C LEU A 26 -28.22 -9.75 -13.02
N ASP A 27 -28.97 -10.34 -13.95
CA ASP A 27 -29.50 -9.70 -15.14
C ASP A 27 -31.01 -9.90 -15.18
N GLU A 28 -31.72 -8.87 -15.63
CA GLU A 28 -33.16 -8.91 -15.77
C GLU A 28 -33.57 -9.35 -17.18
N GLN A 29 -34.34 -10.43 -17.26
CA GLN A 29 -34.89 -10.95 -18.52
C GLN A 29 -36.40 -11.13 -18.36
N SER A 30 -37.18 -10.43 -19.19
CA SER A 30 -38.65 -10.52 -19.23
C SER A 30 -39.33 -10.36 -17.85
N GLY A 31 -38.83 -9.43 -17.02
CA GLY A 31 -39.39 -9.16 -15.68
C GLY A 31 -38.83 -10.04 -14.56
N GLN A 32 -38.05 -11.08 -14.87
CA GLN A 32 -37.43 -11.99 -13.90
C GLN A 32 -35.93 -11.76 -13.78
N TRP A 33 -35.40 -11.88 -12.57
CA TRP A 33 -33.97 -11.72 -12.29
C TRP A 33 -33.29 -13.07 -12.26
N ARG A 34 -32.23 -13.22 -13.06
CA ARG A 34 -31.43 -14.44 -13.12
C ARG A 34 -30.01 -14.16 -12.67
N VAL A 35 -29.44 -15.06 -11.87
CA VAL A 35 -28.03 -15.00 -11.48
C VAL A 35 -27.16 -15.33 -12.69
N VAL A 36 -26.33 -14.37 -13.10
CA VAL A 36 -25.35 -14.51 -14.18
C VAL A 36 -24.05 -15.09 -13.64
N SER A 37 -23.63 -14.64 -12.45
CA SER A 37 -22.44 -15.15 -11.78
C SER A 37 -22.50 -14.89 -10.28
N THR A 38 -21.89 -15.78 -9.49
CA THR A 38 -21.74 -15.63 -8.04
C THR A 38 -20.43 -16.27 -7.57
N ASN A 39 -19.87 -15.81 -6.45
CA ASN A 39 -18.78 -16.53 -5.76
C ASN A 39 -19.20 -17.17 -4.42
N GLY A 40 -20.49 -17.11 -4.06
CA GLY A 40 -21.02 -17.66 -2.81
C GLY A 40 -22.54 -17.84 -2.84
N ALA A 41 -23.13 -18.11 -1.67
CA ALA A 41 -24.58 -18.26 -1.56
C ALA A 41 -25.30 -16.94 -1.86
N VAL A 42 -26.30 -16.99 -2.75
CA VAL A 42 -27.15 -15.85 -3.14
C VAL A 42 -28.46 -15.93 -2.35
N PRO A 43 -29.13 -14.81 -2.01
CA PRO A 43 -30.44 -14.83 -1.38
C PRO A 43 -31.48 -15.65 -2.17
N ALA A 44 -32.43 -16.26 -1.46
CA ALA A 44 -33.54 -17.01 -2.07
C ALA A 44 -34.35 -16.15 -3.07
N GLY A 45 -35.00 -16.79 -4.05
CA GLY A 45 -35.67 -16.13 -5.18
C GLY A 45 -36.67 -15.03 -4.78
N ASP A 46 -37.44 -15.24 -3.72
CA ASP A 46 -38.46 -14.30 -3.24
C ASP A 46 -37.85 -12.98 -2.69
N VAL A 47 -36.59 -13.03 -2.26
CA VAL A 47 -35.83 -11.86 -1.80
C VAL A 47 -35.32 -11.07 -3.01
N LEU A 48 -34.83 -11.76 -4.04
CA LEU A 48 -34.40 -11.16 -5.31
C LEU A 48 -35.55 -10.42 -6.00
N ALA A 49 -36.77 -10.97 -5.95
CA ALA A 49 -37.98 -10.34 -6.48
C ALA A 49 -38.37 -9.06 -5.73
N ARG A 50 -38.33 -9.05 -4.38
CA ARG A 50 -38.61 -7.85 -3.58
C ARG A 50 -37.55 -6.77 -3.76
N LEU A 51 -36.29 -7.18 -3.92
CA LEU A 51 -35.16 -6.31 -4.21
C LEU A 51 -35.31 -5.61 -5.56
N ALA A 52 -35.62 -6.39 -6.58
CA ALA A 52 -35.92 -5.90 -7.91
C ALA A 52 -37.00 -4.82 -7.91
N HIS A 53 -38.08 -5.03 -7.16
CA HIS A 53 -39.17 -4.07 -7.07
C HIS A 53 -38.73 -2.74 -6.44
N ARG A 54 -37.98 -2.79 -5.32
CA ARG A 54 -37.42 -1.58 -4.67
C ARG A 54 -36.45 -0.82 -5.57
N VAL A 55 -35.65 -1.55 -6.35
CA VAL A 55 -34.68 -0.97 -7.27
C VAL A 55 -35.36 -0.30 -8.47
N ARG A 56 -36.42 -0.90 -9.03
CA ARG A 56 -37.26 -0.27 -10.08
C ARG A 56 -38.00 0.97 -9.60
N ALA A 57 -38.36 1.01 -8.32
CA ALA A 57 -39.05 2.14 -7.71
C ALA A 57 -38.12 3.32 -7.40
N MET A 58 -36.80 3.19 -7.63
CA MET A 58 -35.87 4.30 -7.47
C MET A 58 -35.98 5.31 -8.63
N PRO A 59 -35.85 6.62 -8.36
CA PRO A 59 -35.78 7.62 -9.42
C PRO A 59 -34.57 7.33 -10.33
N PRO A 60 -34.62 7.69 -11.63
CA PRO A 60 -33.55 7.44 -12.61
C PRO A 60 -32.26 8.24 -12.38
N ASP A 61 -32.09 8.79 -11.17
CA ASP A 61 -30.94 9.57 -10.76
C ASP A 61 -29.69 8.67 -10.65
N PRO A 62 -28.64 8.91 -11.45
CA PRO A 62 -27.42 8.13 -11.41
C PRO A 62 -26.66 8.23 -10.08
N SER A 63 -26.97 9.21 -9.23
CA SER A 63 -26.40 9.36 -7.89
C SER A 63 -27.02 8.42 -6.83
N ARG A 64 -28.13 7.73 -7.14
CA ARG A 64 -28.81 6.81 -6.21
C ARG A 64 -28.80 5.37 -6.69
N ARG A 65 -27.62 4.87 -7.06
CA ARG A 65 -27.43 3.50 -7.57
C ARG A 65 -27.21 2.43 -6.51
N VAL A 66 -27.17 2.80 -5.22
CA VAL A 66 -26.85 1.87 -4.13
C VAL A 66 -27.99 1.83 -3.11
N VAL A 67 -28.47 0.62 -2.81
CA VAL A 67 -29.54 0.38 -1.84
C VAL A 67 -29.17 -0.77 -0.92
N GLU A 68 -29.36 -0.58 0.38
CA GLU A 68 -29.26 -1.67 1.34
C GLU A 68 -30.59 -2.37 1.54
N THR A 69 -30.53 -3.67 1.74
CA THR A 69 -31.69 -4.49 2.08
C THR A 69 -31.34 -5.53 3.12
N ARG A 70 -32.36 -6.26 3.58
CA ARG A 70 -32.19 -7.47 4.37
C ARG A 70 -32.92 -8.64 3.72
N ALA A 71 -32.33 -9.83 3.88
CA ALA A 71 -32.83 -11.12 3.43
C ALA A 71 -32.85 -12.06 4.64
N GLY A 72 -34.00 -12.16 5.33
CA GLY A 72 -34.02 -12.76 6.66
C GLY A 72 -33.12 -11.96 7.62
N ALA A 73 -32.18 -12.64 8.29
CA ALA A 73 -31.21 -11.99 9.20
C ALA A 73 -30.05 -11.27 8.48
N ALA A 74 -29.74 -11.65 7.24
CA ALA A 74 -28.55 -11.18 6.51
C ALA A 74 -28.78 -9.82 5.83
N ALA A 75 -27.84 -8.89 6.01
CA ALA A 75 -27.83 -7.61 5.30
C ALA A 75 -27.18 -7.78 3.92
N TRP A 76 -27.67 -7.02 2.93
CA TRP A 76 -27.15 -7.00 1.57
C TRP A 76 -27.12 -5.57 1.04
N THR A 77 -26.10 -5.25 0.26
CA THR A 77 -25.99 -3.99 -0.46
C THR A 77 -26.08 -4.26 -1.96
N CYS A 78 -26.95 -3.51 -2.62
CA CYS A 78 -27.33 -3.70 -4.00
C CYS A 78 -26.89 -2.50 -4.84
N LEU A 79 -26.19 -2.76 -5.94
CA LEU A 79 -25.73 -1.75 -6.87
C LEU A 79 -26.48 -1.93 -8.20
N LEU A 80 -27.27 -0.92 -8.59
CA LEU A 80 -27.98 -0.88 -9.87
C LEU A 80 -27.03 -0.47 -11.00
N LEU A 81 -26.87 -1.37 -11.96
CA LEU A 81 -26.05 -1.22 -13.14
C LEU A 81 -26.97 -1.04 -14.36
N GLN A 82 -27.53 0.16 -14.52
CA GLN A 82 -28.47 0.49 -15.58
C GLN A 82 -27.99 1.65 -16.46
N GLU A 83 -28.16 1.52 -17.77
CA GLU A 83 -28.05 2.59 -18.77
C GLU A 83 -29.37 2.62 -19.59
N SER A 84 -29.67 3.76 -20.22
CA SER A 84 -30.94 3.96 -20.93
C SER A 84 -31.09 2.94 -22.08
N GLY A 85 -32.17 2.15 -22.08
CA GLY A 85 -32.47 1.17 -23.13
C GLY A 85 -31.81 -0.21 -23.01
N ALA A 86 -31.08 -0.52 -21.93
CA ALA A 86 -30.51 -1.85 -21.67
C ALA A 86 -31.30 -2.61 -20.58
N PRO A 87 -31.26 -3.97 -20.55
CA PRO A 87 -31.82 -4.73 -19.43
C PRO A 87 -31.15 -4.32 -18.11
N ASN A 88 -31.93 -4.27 -17.03
CA ASN A 88 -31.43 -3.88 -15.73
C ASN A 88 -30.48 -4.96 -15.19
N ARG A 89 -29.31 -4.54 -14.70
CA ARG A 89 -28.36 -5.43 -14.03
C ARG A 89 -28.18 -5.02 -12.58
N LEU A 90 -27.97 -6.01 -11.73
CA LEU A 90 -27.85 -5.81 -10.29
C LEU A 90 -26.62 -6.54 -9.77
N LEU A 91 -25.74 -5.81 -9.10
CA LEU A 91 -24.66 -6.40 -8.33
C LEU A 91 -25.05 -6.43 -6.86
N LEU A 92 -24.99 -7.62 -6.26
CA LEU A 92 -25.26 -7.87 -4.86
C LEU A 92 -23.95 -8.11 -4.12
N ILE A 93 -23.82 -7.48 -2.96
CA ILE A 93 -22.70 -7.61 -2.04
C ILE A 93 -23.29 -7.97 -0.68
N ALA A 94 -22.83 -9.05 -0.06
CA ALA A 94 -23.26 -9.40 1.29
C ALA A 94 -22.73 -8.38 2.31
N GLY A 95 -23.57 -8.04 3.29
CA GLY A 95 -23.32 -7.04 4.33
C GLY A 95 -24.01 -5.69 4.10
N GLY A 96 -24.06 -4.89 5.17
CA GLY A 96 -24.39 -3.47 5.11
C GLY A 96 -23.13 -2.66 4.87
N TRP A 97 -23.14 -1.82 3.84
CA TRP A 97 -21.99 -1.04 3.39
C TRP A 97 -22.27 0.47 3.44
N THR A 98 -23.12 0.92 4.35
CA THR A 98 -23.64 2.30 4.42
C THR A 98 -22.52 3.34 4.41
N LEU A 99 -21.45 3.10 5.19
CA LEU A 99 -20.29 4.00 5.29
C LEU A 99 -19.44 4.05 3.99
N SER A 100 -19.61 3.06 3.11
CA SER A 100 -18.93 2.96 1.83
C SER A 100 -19.82 3.29 0.63
N HIS A 101 -21.07 3.74 0.86
CA HIS A 101 -22.02 4.08 -0.20
C HIS A 101 -21.43 5.01 -1.28
N PRO A 102 -20.72 6.11 -0.95
CA PRO A 102 -20.18 7.01 -1.98
C PRO A 102 -19.18 6.32 -2.92
N LEU A 103 -18.34 5.42 -2.38
CA LEU A 103 -17.40 4.64 -3.17
C LEU A 103 -18.10 3.57 -4.02
N LEU A 104 -19.12 2.92 -3.46
CA LEU A 104 -19.92 1.92 -4.17
C LEU A 104 -20.76 2.56 -5.28
N GLN A 105 -21.22 3.80 -5.11
CA GLN A 105 -21.88 4.58 -6.17
C GLN A 105 -20.93 4.83 -7.34
N GLU A 106 -19.71 5.30 -7.08
CA GLU A 106 -18.69 5.51 -8.11
C GLU A 106 -18.32 4.20 -8.81
N CYS A 107 -18.21 3.10 -8.06
CA CYS A 107 -18.02 1.76 -8.61
C CYS A 107 -19.19 1.36 -9.52
N ALA A 108 -20.44 1.60 -9.12
CA ALA A 108 -21.62 1.28 -9.92
C ALA A 108 -21.61 2.03 -11.26
N VAL A 109 -21.28 3.32 -11.25
CA VAL A 109 -21.18 4.13 -12.48
C VAL A 109 -20.11 3.58 -13.42
N ARG A 110 -18.92 3.28 -12.89
CA ARG A 110 -17.81 2.74 -13.69
C ARG A 110 -18.08 1.34 -14.23
N LEU A 111 -18.69 0.47 -13.43
CA LEU A 111 -19.08 -0.87 -13.84
C LEU A 111 -20.16 -0.81 -14.92
N THR A 112 -21.17 0.05 -14.75
CA THR A 112 -22.20 0.30 -15.78
C THR A 112 -21.54 0.67 -17.11
N ALA A 113 -20.67 1.69 -17.11
CA ALA A 113 -19.96 2.14 -18.31
C ALA A 113 -19.01 1.06 -18.89
N ALA A 114 -18.38 0.24 -18.06
CA ALA A 114 -17.51 -0.85 -18.51
C ALA A 114 -18.32 -2.00 -19.15
N MET A 115 -19.51 -2.30 -18.60
CA MET A 115 -20.39 -3.35 -19.07
C MET A 115 -21.21 -2.97 -20.30
N THR A 116 -21.40 -1.67 -20.57
CA THR A 116 -22.04 -1.19 -21.81
C THR A 116 -21.05 -0.99 -22.95
N ARG A 117 -19.79 -0.67 -22.63
CA ARG A 117 -18.65 -0.69 -23.57
C ARG A 117 -18.17 -2.09 -23.92
N PHE A 118 -18.92 -3.14 -23.60
CA PHE A 118 -18.66 -4.52 -23.99
C PHE A 118 -18.89 -4.75 -25.51
N ARG A 119 -18.14 -4.01 -26.34
CA ARG A 119 -17.60 -4.49 -27.61
C ARG A 119 -16.22 -5.08 -27.30
N PRO A 120 -15.86 -6.25 -27.84
CA PRO A 120 -14.74 -7.03 -27.35
C PRO A 120 -13.40 -6.34 -27.68
N ALA A 121 -12.83 -5.60 -26.72
CA ALA A 121 -11.46 -5.09 -26.86
C ALA A 121 -10.67 -4.89 -25.55
N HIS A 122 -11.27 -4.51 -24.41
CA HIS A 122 -10.46 -4.14 -23.23
C HIS A 122 -11.10 -4.52 -21.88
N LEU A 123 -10.97 -5.77 -21.47
CA LEU A 123 -11.08 -6.13 -20.05
C LEU A 123 -9.80 -5.68 -19.32
N LEU A 124 -9.97 -4.80 -18.31
CA LEU A 124 -9.00 -4.36 -17.29
C LEU A 124 -7.52 -4.59 -17.65
N ASP A 125 -6.93 -3.57 -18.27
CA ASP A 125 -5.51 -3.51 -18.62
C ASP A 125 -4.63 -4.00 -17.44
N ARG A 126 -3.64 -4.88 -17.70
CA ARG A 126 -2.70 -5.42 -16.67
C ARG A 126 -2.11 -4.31 -15.79
N ARG A 127 -2.03 -3.11 -16.36
CA ARG A 127 -1.54 -1.86 -15.79
C ARG A 127 -2.41 -1.34 -14.63
N THR A 128 -3.74 -1.40 -14.75
CA THR A 128 -4.68 -0.97 -13.70
C THR A 128 -4.69 -1.95 -12.52
N ALA A 129 -4.60 -3.26 -12.79
CA ALA A 129 -4.48 -4.27 -11.75
C ALA A 129 -3.16 -4.16 -10.96
N ALA A 130 -2.06 -3.80 -11.63
CA ALA A 130 -0.78 -3.57 -10.98
C ALA A 130 -0.84 -2.40 -9.97
N ALA A 131 -1.52 -1.30 -10.34
CA ALA A 131 -1.71 -0.14 -9.47
C ALA A 131 -2.49 -0.45 -8.20
N CYS A 132 -3.51 -1.32 -8.25
CA CYS A 132 -4.28 -1.72 -7.07
C CYS A 132 -3.54 -2.72 -6.16
N ARG A 133 -2.60 -3.50 -6.69
CA ARG A 133 -1.86 -4.52 -5.91
C ARG A 133 -0.68 -3.93 -5.13
N LEU A 134 -0.03 -2.89 -5.66
CA LEU A 134 1.15 -2.30 -5.05
C LEU A 134 0.90 -1.80 -3.60
N PRO A 135 -0.17 -1.04 -3.28
CA PRO A 135 -0.41 -0.57 -1.92
C PRO A 135 -0.51 -1.71 -0.89
N ARG A 136 -1.19 -2.82 -1.24
CA ARG A 136 -1.33 -4.00 -0.35
C ARG A 136 0.00 -4.67 -0.09
N ARG A 137 0.87 -4.78 -1.09
CA ARG A 137 2.22 -5.36 -0.92
C ARG A 137 3.12 -4.46 -0.07
N LEU A 138 3.04 -3.14 -0.26
CA LEU A 138 3.79 -2.17 0.54
C LEU A 138 3.32 -2.17 2.01
N ALA A 139 2.02 -2.29 2.26
CA ALA A 139 1.48 -2.34 3.62
C ALA A 139 1.95 -3.54 4.44
N ARG A 140 2.42 -4.62 3.80
CA ARG A 140 2.93 -5.84 4.45
C ARG A 140 4.46 -5.88 4.51
N ALA A 141 5.16 -4.99 3.81
CA ALA A 141 6.61 -4.94 3.82
C ALA A 141 7.06 -4.21 5.08
N ILE A 142 7.81 -4.92 5.93
CA ILE A 142 8.33 -4.36 7.18
C ILE A 142 9.77 -3.86 6.97
N GLU A 143 10.54 -4.55 6.13
CA GLU A 143 11.93 -4.19 5.86
C GLU A 143 12.09 -3.22 4.67
N PRO A 144 12.93 -2.17 4.79
CA PRO A 144 13.15 -1.20 3.71
C PRO A 144 13.62 -1.83 2.40
N ALA A 145 14.56 -2.78 2.46
CA ALA A 145 15.11 -3.43 1.27
C ALA A 145 14.04 -4.21 0.51
N GLN A 146 13.18 -4.95 1.22
CA GLN A 146 12.07 -5.69 0.63
C GLN A 146 11.06 -4.73 -0.02
N MET A 147 10.74 -3.62 0.66
CA MET A 147 9.86 -2.59 0.13
C MET A 147 10.41 -1.98 -1.17
N HIS A 148 11.70 -1.61 -1.20
CA HIS A 148 12.35 -1.07 -2.40
C HIS A 148 12.29 -2.04 -3.59
N GLN A 149 12.50 -3.33 -3.33
CA GLN A 149 12.42 -4.36 -4.37
C GLN A 149 10.99 -4.52 -4.90
N ILE A 150 9.99 -4.54 -4.01
CA ILE A 150 8.57 -4.58 -4.40
C ILE A 150 8.21 -3.40 -5.30
N ILE A 151 8.68 -2.18 -4.98
CA ILE A 151 8.41 -0.97 -5.75
C ILE A 151 8.97 -1.11 -7.17
N VAL A 152 10.25 -1.45 -7.31
CA VAL A 152 10.90 -1.50 -8.63
C VAL A 152 10.30 -2.60 -9.51
N ASP A 153 10.02 -3.77 -8.93
CA ASP A 153 9.42 -4.89 -9.67
C ASP A 153 8.00 -4.59 -10.13
N ALA A 154 7.18 -4.01 -9.25
CA ALA A 154 5.81 -3.64 -9.59
C ALA A 154 5.77 -2.56 -10.68
N CYS A 155 6.63 -1.53 -10.57
CA CYS A 155 6.73 -0.47 -11.58
C CYS A 155 7.20 -1.00 -12.92
N ALA A 156 8.25 -1.83 -12.96
CA ALA A 156 8.76 -2.41 -14.20
C ALA A 156 7.72 -3.34 -14.86
N THR A 157 7.08 -4.21 -14.08
CA THR A 157 6.05 -5.13 -14.56
C THR A 157 4.85 -4.38 -15.15
N ALA A 158 4.40 -3.30 -14.50
CA ALA A 158 3.24 -2.53 -14.92
C ALA A 158 3.39 -1.89 -16.31
N VAL A 159 4.61 -1.61 -16.74
CA VAL A 159 4.91 -1.04 -18.08
C VAL A 159 5.67 -2.02 -18.97
N SER A 160 5.71 -3.29 -18.57
CA SER A 160 6.43 -4.36 -19.28
C SER A 160 7.89 -4.04 -19.56
N ALA A 161 8.56 -3.32 -18.67
CA ALA A 161 10.00 -3.03 -18.79
C ALA A 161 10.82 -4.25 -18.35
N GLN A 162 11.85 -4.59 -19.13
CA GLN A 162 12.79 -5.66 -18.77
C GLN A 162 13.83 -5.18 -17.76
N LYS A 163 14.07 -3.87 -17.64
CA LYS A 163 15.04 -3.30 -16.70
C LYS A 163 14.47 -2.13 -15.93
N GLY A 164 14.85 -2.01 -14.67
CA GLY A 164 14.41 -0.93 -13.80
C GLY A 164 15.36 -0.64 -12.65
N SER A 165 15.25 0.55 -12.08
CA SER A 165 15.95 0.93 -10.86
C SER A 165 15.16 1.94 -10.04
N LEU A 166 15.23 1.79 -8.73
CA LEU A 166 14.78 2.77 -7.76
C LEU A 166 16.00 3.46 -7.15
N ALA A 167 16.06 4.79 -7.29
CA ALA A 167 17.08 5.62 -6.66
C ALA A 167 16.44 6.49 -5.58
N LEU A 168 17.00 6.49 -4.37
CA LEU A 168 16.53 7.31 -3.25
C LEU A 168 17.60 8.35 -2.87
N TYR A 169 17.13 9.53 -2.47
CA TYR A 169 17.97 10.64 -2.05
C TYR A 169 18.36 10.53 -0.58
N ASP A 170 19.66 10.65 -0.33
CA ASP A 170 20.25 10.75 1.00
C ASP A 170 20.59 12.23 1.26
N ALA A 171 19.95 12.81 2.28
CA ALA A 171 20.08 14.22 2.61
C ALA A 171 21.46 14.56 3.22
N GLU A 172 22.05 13.64 3.98
CA GLU A 172 23.37 13.82 4.58
C GLU A 172 24.45 13.80 3.49
N ARG A 173 24.35 12.83 2.57
CA ARG A 173 25.31 12.65 1.48
C ARG A 173 25.01 13.49 0.24
N ARG A 174 23.92 14.27 0.27
CA ARG A 174 23.44 15.15 -0.82
C ARG A 174 23.45 14.49 -2.20
N SER A 175 23.10 13.20 -2.26
CA SER A 175 23.16 12.40 -3.49
C SER A 175 22.11 11.30 -3.51
N LEU A 176 21.73 10.87 -4.71
CA LEU A 176 20.90 9.69 -4.90
C LEU A 176 21.77 8.43 -4.97
N SER A 177 21.26 7.35 -4.37
CA SER A 177 21.83 6.00 -4.49
C SER A 177 20.78 5.04 -5.03
N VAL A 178 21.20 4.08 -5.86
CA VAL A 178 20.30 3.02 -6.35
C VAL A 178 20.13 1.98 -5.26
N VAL A 179 18.91 1.85 -4.74
CA VAL A 179 18.58 0.98 -3.60
C VAL A 179 17.95 -0.35 -4.02
N ALA A 180 17.41 -0.43 -5.23
CA ALA A 180 16.85 -1.65 -5.80
C ALA A 180 16.88 -1.63 -7.33
N THR A 181 16.94 -2.82 -7.94
CA THR A 181 17.01 -3.02 -9.39
C THR A 181 16.08 -4.12 -9.87
N HIS A 182 15.64 -4.02 -11.11
CA HIS A 182 14.92 -5.06 -11.83
C HIS A 182 15.68 -5.41 -13.11
N GLY A 183 15.86 -6.70 -13.38
CA GLY A 183 16.44 -7.19 -14.65
C GLY A 183 17.94 -6.97 -14.86
N TYR A 184 18.70 -6.62 -13.81
CA TYR A 184 20.16 -6.71 -13.81
C TYR A 184 20.73 -6.78 -12.38
N PRO A 185 21.94 -7.33 -12.19
CA PRO A 185 22.56 -7.49 -10.87
C PRO A 185 22.79 -6.15 -10.14
N ALA A 186 22.36 -6.06 -8.88
CA ALA A 186 22.48 -4.86 -8.05
C ALA A 186 23.95 -4.42 -7.83
N VAL A 187 24.91 -5.35 -7.90
CA VAL A 187 26.35 -5.08 -7.78
C VAL A 187 26.84 -4.04 -8.79
N LEU A 188 26.22 -3.96 -9.98
CA LEU A 188 26.59 -3.03 -11.04
C LEU A 188 26.28 -1.56 -10.73
N VAL A 189 25.46 -1.30 -9.72
CA VAL A 189 24.98 0.05 -9.37
C VAL A 189 25.12 0.38 -7.89
N ARG A 190 25.61 -0.55 -7.05
CA ARG A 190 25.75 -0.38 -5.60
C ARG A 190 26.57 0.85 -5.21
N HIS A 191 27.65 1.13 -5.95
CA HIS A 191 28.53 2.28 -5.74
C HIS A 191 28.11 3.54 -6.50
N MET A 192 27.06 3.45 -7.32
CA MET A 192 26.59 4.61 -8.08
C MET A 192 26.02 5.66 -7.13
N ARG A 193 26.55 6.88 -7.24
CA ARG A 193 26.01 8.07 -6.59
C ARG A 193 25.72 9.09 -7.67
N VAL A 194 24.54 9.69 -7.61
CA VAL A 194 24.08 10.67 -8.61
C VAL A 194 23.71 11.95 -7.89
N ARG A 195 24.35 13.06 -8.26
CA ARG A 195 24.01 14.36 -7.66
C ARG A 195 22.71 14.92 -8.26
N PRO A 196 21.95 15.75 -7.53
CA PRO A 196 20.85 16.50 -8.13
C PRO A 196 21.32 17.29 -9.37
N GLY A 197 20.61 17.11 -10.48
CA GLY A 197 20.97 17.68 -11.79
C GLY A 197 21.95 16.87 -12.64
N GLU A 198 22.57 15.82 -12.11
CA GLU A 198 23.53 14.99 -12.82
C GLU A 198 22.84 13.86 -13.60
N GLY A 199 23.12 13.78 -14.91
CA GLY A 199 22.50 12.80 -15.79
C GLY A 199 20.97 12.83 -15.75
N ILE A 200 20.34 11.75 -16.21
CA ILE A 200 18.87 11.70 -16.29
C ILE A 200 18.25 11.60 -14.89
N ILE A 201 18.75 10.71 -14.04
CA ILE A 201 18.21 10.49 -12.68
C ILE A 201 18.30 11.79 -11.86
N GLY A 202 19.46 12.44 -11.83
CA GLY A 202 19.65 13.69 -11.10
C GLY A 202 18.81 14.83 -11.67
N THR A 203 18.66 14.92 -13.00
CA THR A 203 17.81 15.93 -13.63
C THR A 203 16.33 15.76 -13.27
N VAL A 204 15.80 14.54 -13.33
CA VAL A 204 14.41 14.24 -12.93
C VAL A 204 14.20 14.57 -11.45
N PHE A 205 15.16 14.20 -10.60
CA PHE A 205 15.11 14.52 -9.18
C PHE A 205 15.07 16.05 -8.94
N ARG A 206 15.98 16.80 -9.56
CA ARG A 206 16.07 18.26 -9.37
C ARG A 206 14.85 19.00 -9.89
N THR A 207 14.30 18.56 -11.02
CA THR A 207 13.22 19.30 -11.72
C THR A 207 11.82 18.87 -11.33
N ALA A 208 11.65 17.76 -10.61
CA ALA A 208 10.35 17.14 -10.35
C ALA A 208 9.56 16.75 -11.63
N ARG A 209 10.22 16.73 -12.79
CA ARG A 209 9.57 16.46 -14.08
C ARG A 209 10.04 15.12 -14.62
N GLY A 210 9.10 14.20 -14.79
CA GLY A 210 9.38 12.92 -15.42
C GLY A 210 9.75 13.07 -16.90
N LEU A 211 10.59 12.17 -17.39
CA LEU A 211 11.09 12.12 -18.76
C LEU A 211 10.74 10.79 -19.40
N ARG A 212 10.20 10.84 -20.62
CA ARG A 212 10.04 9.70 -21.53
C ARG A 212 10.91 9.95 -22.74
N VAL A 213 11.86 9.06 -22.98
CA VAL A 213 12.88 9.21 -24.00
C VAL A 213 12.72 8.06 -24.99
N ASP A 214 12.58 8.41 -26.26
CA ASP A 214 12.50 7.42 -27.35
C ASP A 214 13.89 6.92 -27.75
N ASP A 215 14.89 7.81 -27.73
CA ASP A 215 16.30 7.49 -28.00
C ASP A 215 17.24 8.34 -27.14
N ILE A 216 17.96 7.69 -26.23
CA ILE A 216 18.86 8.34 -25.26
C ILE A 216 19.98 9.16 -25.90
N ARG A 217 20.39 8.86 -27.14
CA ARG A 217 21.45 9.59 -27.85
C ARG A 217 21.03 11.02 -28.22
N ARG A 218 19.74 11.30 -28.21
CA ARG A 218 19.18 12.63 -28.49
C ARG A 218 19.20 13.55 -27.27
N ILE A 219 19.58 13.04 -26.09
CA ILE A 219 19.73 13.88 -24.90
C ILE A 219 21.15 14.50 -24.90
N PRO A 220 21.28 15.84 -24.89
CA PRO A 220 22.57 16.50 -24.75
C PRO A 220 23.26 16.08 -23.44
N GLY A 221 24.52 15.68 -23.52
CA GLY A 221 25.27 15.19 -22.35
C GLY A 221 24.85 13.80 -21.86
N ALA A 222 24.12 13.03 -22.68
CA ALA A 222 23.85 11.63 -22.36
C ALA A 222 25.16 10.85 -22.22
N PRO A 223 25.32 10.00 -21.19
CA PRO A 223 26.46 9.10 -21.11
C PRO A 223 26.46 8.18 -22.34
N PRO A 224 27.64 7.74 -22.81
CA PRO A 224 27.74 6.84 -23.95
C PRO A 224 26.84 5.61 -23.75
N PRO A 225 26.26 5.05 -24.84
CA PRO A 225 25.33 3.93 -24.75
C PRO A 225 25.98 2.81 -23.95
N ARG A 226 25.41 2.48 -22.79
CA ARG A 226 25.92 1.37 -22.01
C ARG A 226 25.53 0.09 -22.78
N LEU A 227 26.52 -0.71 -23.19
CA LEU A 227 26.38 -2.01 -23.90
C LEU A 227 25.37 -2.99 -23.26
N ARG A 228 24.91 -2.69 -22.06
CA ARG A 228 23.97 -3.46 -21.25
C ARG A 228 22.49 -3.21 -21.54
N TYR A 229 22.08 -2.27 -22.39
CA TYR A 229 20.65 -2.06 -22.70
C TYR A 229 20.31 -2.54 -24.10
N ARG A 230 19.19 -3.25 -24.24
CA ARG A 230 18.72 -3.77 -25.53
C ARG A 230 18.19 -2.64 -26.41
N THR A 231 17.53 -1.66 -25.79
CA THR A 231 16.85 -0.55 -26.46
C THR A 231 17.47 0.78 -26.07
N ARG A 232 17.12 1.82 -26.82
CA ARG A 232 17.50 3.22 -26.52
C ARG A 232 16.38 3.99 -25.83
N SER A 233 15.23 3.34 -25.60
CA SER A 233 14.07 3.96 -24.97
C SER A 233 14.12 3.79 -23.46
N PHE A 234 13.73 4.85 -22.77
CA PHE A 234 13.83 4.95 -21.32
C PHE A 234 12.71 5.82 -20.76
N MET A 235 12.25 5.51 -19.55
CA MET A 235 11.39 6.39 -18.78
C MET A 235 11.97 6.59 -17.39
N SER A 236 11.82 7.80 -16.87
CA SER A 236 12.24 8.15 -15.53
C SER A 236 11.24 9.11 -14.93
N VAL A 237 10.71 8.80 -13.75
CA VAL A 237 9.73 9.65 -13.08
C VAL A 237 10.10 9.84 -11.61
N PRO A 238 9.86 11.03 -11.06
CA PRO A 238 10.17 11.31 -9.67
C PRO A 238 9.12 10.67 -8.75
N LEU A 239 9.53 10.36 -7.54
CA LEU A 239 8.64 10.02 -6.43
C LEU A 239 8.18 11.33 -5.79
N THR A 240 7.09 11.90 -6.29
CA THR A 240 6.48 13.15 -5.81
C THR A 240 5.32 12.88 -4.85
N GLY A 241 5.25 13.65 -3.78
CA GLY A 241 4.14 13.65 -2.81
C GLY A 241 3.87 15.07 -2.32
N THR A 242 3.29 15.22 -1.12
CA THR A 242 3.05 16.54 -0.49
C THR A 242 4.34 17.22 0.01
N GLY A 243 5.41 16.45 0.23
CA GLY A 243 6.71 16.94 0.68
C GLY A 243 7.82 16.90 -0.38
N PRO A 244 9.10 17.00 0.03
CA PRO A 244 10.23 16.92 -0.89
C PRO A 244 10.25 15.59 -1.65
N ILE A 245 10.86 15.61 -2.83
CA ILE A 245 11.05 14.42 -3.66
C ILE A 245 11.99 13.47 -2.91
N LEU A 246 11.57 12.21 -2.74
CA LEU A 246 12.40 11.21 -2.06
C LEU A 246 13.33 10.46 -3.00
N GLY A 247 13.04 10.46 -4.30
CA GLY A 247 13.78 9.64 -5.24
C GLY A 247 13.19 9.61 -6.63
N VAL A 248 13.68 8.68 -7.43
CA VAL A 248 13.36 8.53 -8.85
C VAL A 248 13.23 7.05 -9.19
N ILE A 249 12.17 6.69 -9.90
CA ILE A 249 12.02 5.38 -10.52
C ILE A 249 12.36 5.49 -12.01
N SER A 250 13.12 4.54 -12.51
CA SER A 250 13.64 4.53 -13.88
C SER A 250 13.46 3.15 -14.50
N VAL A 251 13.02 3.09 -15.75
CA VAL A 251 12.78 1.83 -16.49
C VAL A 251 13.29 1.92 -17.92
N SER A 252 13.81 0.80 -18.44
CA SER A 252 14.40 0.65 -19.76
C SER A 252 13.93 -0.66 -20.40
N ASP A 253 14.23 -0.83 -21.70
CA ASP A 253 14.03 -2.09 -22.40
C ASP A 253 12.56 -2.56 -22.37
N PRO A 254 11.64 -1.83 -23.05
CA PRO A 254 10.25 -2.25 -23.17
C PRO A 254 10.16 -3.66 -23.76
N GLY A 255 9.36 -4.51 -23.13
CA GLY A 255 9.10 -5.88 -23.54
C GLY A 255 8.19 -5.91 -24.77
N GLY A 256 8.61 -6.62 -25.82
CA GLY A 256 7.83 -6.74 -27.05
C GLY A 256 7.68 -5.46 -27.89
N ALA A 257 8.40 -4.38 -27.56
CA ALA A 257 8.39 -3.13 -28.33
C ALA A 257 9.78 -2.48 -28.37
N GLU A 258 9.98 -1.54 -29.30
CA GLU A 258 11.22 -0.74 -29.36
C GLU A 258 11.19 0.48 -28.44
N ARG A 259 10.00 0.98 -28.08
CA ARG A 259 9.81 2.25 -27.37
C ARG A 259 8.64 2.21 -26.39
N PHE A 260 8.75 2.95 -25.30
CA PHE A 260 7.64 3.15 -24.36
C PHE A 260 6.60 4.14 -24.90
N SER A 261 5.32 3.79 -24.77
CA SER A 261 4.19 4.65 -25.16
C SER A 261 3.93 5.78 -24.16
N ARG A 262 3.10 6.75 -24.55
CA ARG A 262 2.58 7.76 -23.60
C ARG A 262 1.72 7.14 -22.50
N GLN A 263 1.05 6.03 -22.77
CA GLN A 263 0.26 5.31 -21.77
C GLN A 263 1.17 4.63 -20.73
N ASP A 264 2.29 4.04 -21.16
CA ASP A 264 3.30 3.49 -20.24
C ASP A 264 3.81 4.56 -19.27
N PHE A 265 4.10 5.74 -19.80
CA PHE A 265 4.57 6.86 -18.97
C PHE A 265 3.53 7.32 -17.94
N ARG A 266 2.24 7.40 -18.33
CA ARG A 266 1.15 7.71 -17.40
C ARG A 266 1.05 6.66 -16.29
N VAL A 267 1.10 5.38 -16.65
CA VAL A 267 1.04 4.26 -15.69
C VAL A 267 2.22 4.31 -14.73
N LEU A 268 3.45 4.51 -15.24
CA LEU A 268 4.63 4.61 -14.39
C LEU A 268 4.51 5.78 -13.39
N ARG A 269 4.00 6.94 -13.82
CA ARG A 269 3.75 8.08 -12.92
C ARG A 269 2.74 7.75 -11.82
N THR A 270 1.67 7.05 -12.15
CA THR A 270 0.69 6.60 -11.14
C THR A 270 1.32 5.64 -10.15
N MET A 271 2.09 4.66 -10.62
CA MET A 271 2.80 3.70 -9.77
C MET A 271 3.82 4.39 -8.86
N ALA A 272 4.54 5.40 -9.38
CA ALA A 272 5.47 6.22 -8.61
C ALA A 272 4.77 6.99 -7.47
N GLY A 273 3.56 7.51 -7.71
CA GLY A 273 2.75 8.14 -6.67
C GLY A 273 2.34 7.17 -5.57
N VAL A 274 1.94 5.94 -5.93
CA VAL A 274 1.61 4.88 -4.96
C VAL A 274 2.86 4.47 -4.15
N ALA A 275 4.00 4.30 -4.83
CA ALA A 275 5.26 3.99 -4.18
C ALA A 275 5.68 5.08 -3.18
N ARG A 276 5.50 6.36 -3.56
CA ARG A 276 5.78 7.50 -2.68
C ARG A 276 4.98 7.41 -1.37
N LEU A 277 3.69 7.10 -1.44
CA LEU A 277 2.82 6.98 -0.26
C LEU A 277 3.28 5.84 0.66
N GLY A 278 3.69 4.70 0.10
CA GLY A 278 4.25 3.60 0.88
C GLY A 278 5.54 3.98 1.60
N LEU A 279 6.44 4.71 0.93
CA LEU A 279 7.68 5.21 1.51
C LEU A 279 7.42 6.25 2.61
N ASP A 280 6.47 7.17 2.42
CA ASP A 280 6.04 8.12 3.45
C ASP A 280 5.55 7.39 4.71
N ARG A 281 4.67 6.40 4.51
CA ARG A 281 4.13 5.60 5.63
C ARG A 281 5.24 4.88 6.38
N ALA A 282 6.15 4.21 5.67
CA ALA A 282 7.26 3.49 6.30
C ALA A 282 8.11 4.43 7.16
N LYS A 283 8.45 5.60 6.62
CA LYS A 283 9.21 6.63 7.35
C LYS A 283 8.45 7.17 8.56
N ALA A 284 7.14 7.42 8.43
CA ALA A 284 6.30 7.89 9.53
C ALA A 284 6.19 6.84 10.65
N LEU A 285 6.08 5.55 10.31
CA LEU A 285 6.06 4.46 11.28
C LEU A 285 7.40 4.31 12.01
N GLU A 286 8.51 4.43 11.29
CA GLU A 286 9.84 4.43 11.89
C GLU A 286 10.02 5.60 12.87
N GLN A 287 9.62 6.81 12.47
CA GLN A 287 9.67 8.00 13.33
C GLN A 287 8.75 7.89 14.55
N ALA A 288 7.55 7.32 14.38
CA ALA A 288 6.62 7.08 15.48
C ALA A 288 7.18 6.03 16.45
N GLY A 289 7.80 4.96 15.95
CA GLY A 289 8.46 3.94 16.76
C GLY A 289 9.65 4.51 17.56
N ALA A 290 10.50 5.31 16.92
CA ALA A 290 11.61 5.99 17.59
C ALA A 290 11.12 6.96 18.68
N SER A 291 10.05 7.71 18.39
CA SER A 291 9.42 8.61 19.37
C SER A 291 8.78 7.85 20.54
N ALA A 292 8.12 6.73 20.27
CA ALA A 292 7.55 5.87 21.30
C ALA A 292 8.62 5.24 22.19
N HIS A 293 9.75 4.81 21.61
CA HIS A 293 10.89 4.31 22.39
C HIS A 293 11.50 5.41 23.27
N ALA A 294 11.74 6.60 22.71
CA ALA A 294 12.24 7.75 23.46
C ALA A 294 11.28 8.20 24.57
N ALA A 295 9.96 8.10 24.35
CA ALA A 295 8.94 8.40 25.36
C ALA A 295 8.74 7.29 26.40
N ALA A 296 9.23 6.08 26.13
CA ALA A 296 9.13 4.92 27.02
C ALA A 296 10.33 4.77 27.96
N VAL A 297 11.42 5.47 27.69
CA VAL A 297 12.70 5.33 28.40
C VAL A 297 12.94 6.57 29.27
N ASP A 298 13.36 6.36 30.51
CA ASP A 298 13.86 7.43 31.38
C ASP A 298 15.22 7.93 30.85
N PRO A 299 15.38 9.22 30.52
CA PRO A 299 16.59 9.70 29.86
C PRO A 299 17.83 9.71 30.77
N LEU A 300 17.65 9.70 32.10
CA LEU A 300 18.76 9.70 33.05
C LEU A 300 19.37 8.31 33.19
N THR A 301 18.55 7.30 33.47
CA THR A 301 18.98 5.91 33.73
C THR A 301 19.00 5.06 32.46
N GLY A 302 18.18 5.44 31.48
CA GLY A 302 17.92 4.69 30.27
C GLY A 302 17.04 3.44 30.46
N LEU A 303 16.54 3.19 31.67
CA LEU A 303 15.57 2.14 31.92
C LEU A 303 14.19 2.51 31.35
N PHE A 304 13.30 1.53 31.21
CA PHE A 304 11.91 1.84 30.91
C PHE A 304 11.31 2.68 32.04
N ASN A 305 10.59 3.73 31.69
CA ASN A 305 9.92 4.56 32.66
C ASN A 305 8.68 3.85 33.24
N ARG A 306 8.18 4.38 34.37
CA ARG A 306 7.04 3.82 35.08
C ARG A 306 5.81 3.57 34.20
N ARG A 307 5.53 4.47 33.26
CA ARG A 307 4.35 4.33 32.38
C ARG A 307 4.49 3.12 31.47
N TYR A 308 5.66 2.94 30.85
CA TYR A 308 5.91 1.77 30.00
C TYR A 308 5.90 0.48 30.81
N PHE A 309 6.54 0.49 32.00
CA PHE A 309 6.54 -0.66 32.90
C PHE A 309 5.12 -1.15 33.24
N LEU A 310 4.21 -0.23 33.61
CA LEU A 310 2.83 -0.62 33.96
C LEU A 310 2.09 -1.24 32.77
N THR A 311 2.24 -0.68 31.56
CA THR A 311 1.63 -1.27 30.35
C THR A 311 2.18 -2.67 30.07
N ARG A 312 3.49 -2.88 30.22
CA ARG A 312 4.11 -4.20 30.03
C ARG A 312 3.77 -5.20 31.11
N LEU A 313 3.64 -4.74 32.35
CA LEU A 313 3.22 -5.58 33.47
C LEU A 313 1.83 -6.17 33.21
N ASP A 314 0.88 -5.36 32.71
CA ASP A 314 -0.47 -5.85 32.36
C ASP A 314 -0.40 -6.93 31.26
N GLU A 315 0.42 -6.74 30.23
CA GLU A 315 0.64 -7.72 29.17
C GLU A 315 1.24 -9.05 29.69
N GLU A 316 2.24 -8.95 30.58
CA GLU A 316 2.90 -10.12 31.16
C GLU A 316 2.01 -10.86 32.17
N VAL A 317 1.15 -10.16 32.92
CA VAL A 317 0.12 -10.79 33.76
C VAL A 317 -0.84 -11.61 32.90
N GLU A 318 -1.35 -11.05 31.80
CA GLU A 318 -2.26 -11.76 30.89
C GLU A 318 -1.58 -12.93 30.17
N ARG A 319 -0.28 -12.82 29.88
CA ARG A 319 0.51 -13.93 29.34
C ARG A 319 0.72 -15.04 30.38
N ALA A 320 1.14 -14.70 31.60
CA ALA A 320 1.38 -15.63 32.68
C ALA A 320 0.11 -16.43 33.02
N ARG A 321 -1.04 -15.74 33.07
CA ARG A 321 -2.37 -16.36 33.24
C ARG A 321 -2.68 -17.37 32.15
N ARG A 322 -2.49 -17.00 30.87
CA ARG A 322 -2.77 -17.89 29.72
C ARG A 322 -1.84 -19.09 29.66
N GLN A 323 -0.58 -18.92 30.05
CA GLN A 323 0.45 -19.96 29.96
C GLN A 323 0.58 -20.77 31.26
N ALA A 324 -0.19 -20.44 32.30
CA ALA A 324 -0.07 -21.00 33.64
C ALA A 324 1.38 -21.00 34.16
N THR A 325 2.10 -19.90 33.89
CA THR A 325 3.49 -19.72 34.32
C THR A 325 3.57 -18.74 35.50
N PRO A 326 4.49 -18.94 36.44
CA PRO A 326 4.69 -18.00 37.54
C PRO A 326 5.28 -16.67 37.02
N LEU A 327 4.75 -15.56 37.53
CA LEU A 327 5.27 -14.21 37.30
C LEU A 327 5.81 -13.67 38.63
N THR A 328 7.00 -13.06 38.60
CA THR A 328 7.61 -12.41 39.76
C THR A 328 7.87 -10.94 39.45
N VAL A 329 7.53 -10.07 40.40
CA VAL A 329 7.86 -8.64 40.35
C VAL A 329 8.90 -8.37 41.42
N VAL A 330 10.04 -7.81 41.03
CA VAL A 330 11.11 -7.40 41.95
C VAL A 330 11.08 -5.88 42.06
N VAL A 331 10.98 -5.37 43.29
CA VAL A 331 11.06 -3.95 43.59
C VAL A 331 12.39 -3.69 44.29
N LEU A 332 13.18 -2.78 43.73
CA LEU A 332 14.52 -2.43 44.19
C LEU A 332 14.53 -0.95 44.56
N ASP A 333 15.22 -0.62 45.64
CA ASP A 333 15.49 0.76 46.06
C ASP A 333 16.99 0.97 46.21
N VAL A 334 17.46 2.21 46.02
CA VAL A 334 18.87 2.55 46.22
C VAL A 334 19.04 3.03 47.65
N ASP A 335 19.69 2.20 48.47
CA ASP A 335 19.92 2.48 49.89
C ASP A 335 20.62 3.82 50.10
N ASP A 336 20.16 4.59 51.10
CA ASP A 336 20.72 5.87 51.52
C ASP A 336 20.88 6.93 50.42
N PHE A 337 20.18 6.80 49.29
CA PHE A 337 20.33 7.70 48.14
C PHE A 337 20.10 9.19 48.48
N LYS A 338 19.17 9.47 49.39
CA LYS A 338 18.92 10.82 49.88
C LYS A 338 20.13 11.41 50.63
N GLN A 339 20.74 10.64 51.53
CA GLN A 339 21.91 11.10 52.27
C GLN A 339 23.11 11.36 51.35
N LEU A 340 23.27 10.53 50.31
CA LEU A 340 24.27 10.73 49.27
C LEU A 340 24.05 12.05 48.53
N ASN A 341 22.80 12.32 48.10
CA ASN A 341 22.44 13.57 47.45
C ASN A 341 22.67 14.79 48.36
N ASP A 342 22.28 14.70 49.62
CA ASP A 342 22.41 15.79 50.59
C ASP A 342 23.89 16.11 50.89
N ARG A 343 24.78 15.12 50.83
CA ARG A 343 26.22 15.28 51.12
C ARG A 343 27.08 15.63 49.91
N LEU A 344 26.78 15.07 48.74
CA LEU A 344 27.64 15.15 47.55
C LEU A 344 26.98 15.89 46.36
N GLY A 345 25.72 16.28 46.51
CA GLY A 345 24.96 17.02 45.51
C GLY A 345 24.31 16.13 44.44
N HIS A 346 23.23 16.64 43.85
CA HIS A 346 22.40 15.90 42.90
C HIS A 346 23.14 15.43 41.64
N LEU A 347 24.16 16.16 41.17
CA LEU A 347 24.94 15.73 40.00
C LEU A 347 25.67 14.40 40.24
N VAL A 348 26.13 14.17 41.47
CA VAL A 348 26.76 12.90 41.86
C VAL A 348 25.70 11.81 41.97
N GLY A 349 24.53 12.11 42.54
CA GLY A 349 23.38 11.19 42.57
C GLY A 349 22.92 10.76 41.18
N ASP A 350 22.83 11.68 40.23
CA ASP A 350 22.53 11.37 38.82
C ASP A 350 23.57 10.41 38.21
N GLY A 351 24.84 10.58 38.59
CA GLY A 351 25.91 9.64 38.23
C GLY A 351 25.67 8.24 38.76
N VAL A 352 25.28 8.11 40.03
CA VAL A 352 24.91 6.83 40.64
C VAL A 352 23.73 6.20 39.93
N LEU A 353 22.66 6.96 39.63
CA LEU A 353 21.48 6.46 38.93
C LEU A 353 21.80 5.94 37.51
N ARG A 354 22.70 6.61 36.77
CA ARG A 354 23.19 6.11 35.48
C ARG A 354 23.85 4.75 35.60
N VAL A 355 24.74 4.58 36.58
CA VAL A 355 25.46 3.33 36.82
C VAL A 355 24.50 2.22 37.23
N VAL A 356 23.55 2.50 38.11
CA VAL A 356 22.50 1.54 38.50
C VAL A 356 21.69 1.10 37.29
N GLY A 357 21.26 2.03 36.43
CA GLY A 357 20.55 1.71 35.20
C GLY A 357 21.35 0.83 34.24
N GLU A 358 22.66 1.06 34.13
CA GLU A 358 23.54 0.22 33.32
C GLU A 358 23.71 -1.20 33.89
N VAL A 359 23.92 -1.32 35.21
CA VAL A 359 24.05 -2.62 35.88
C VAL A 359 22.77 -3.44 35.71
N LEU A 360 21.60 -2.83 35.90
CA LEU A 360 20.31 -3.51 35.75
C LEU A 360 20.11 -4.03 34.33
N ARG A 361 20.35 -3.20 33.29
CA ARG A 361 20.22 -3.64 31.89
C ARG A 361 21.11 -4.82 31.52
N ARG A 362 22.30 -4.91 32.11
CA ARG A 362 23.24 -6.02 31.84
C ARG A 362 22.89 -7.29 32.61
N SER A 363 22.10 -7.16 33.68
CA SER A 363 21.75 -8.26 34.58
C SER A 363 20.42 -8.94 34.22
N VAL A 364 19.56 -8.27 33.44
CA VAL A 364 18.25 -8.77 33.00
C VAL A 364 18.36 -9.52 31.67
N ARG A 365 17.50 -10.53 31.48
CA ARG A 365 17.42 -11.33 30.24
C ARG A 365 16.55 -10.61 29.21
N LEU A 366 16.62 -11.06 27.95
CA LEU A 366 15.86 -10.50 26.83
C LEU A 366 14.33 -10.52 27.02
N PHE A 367 13.82 -11.38 27.91
CA PHE A 367 12.38 -11.53 28.20
C PHE A 367 11.99 -10.94 29.55
N ASP A 368 12.94 -10.41 30.31
CA ASP A 368 12.64 -9.65 31.53
C ASP A 368 12.29 -8.21 31.10
N VAL A 369 11.35 -7.59 31.83
CA VAL A 369 10.84 -6.23 31.54
C VAL A 369 11.50 -5.20 32.42
#